data_AF-U9SFP1-F1
#
_entry.id   AF-U9SFP1-F1
#
_cell.length_a   1.000
_cell.length_b   1.000
_cell.length_c   1.000
_cell.angle_alpha   90.00
_cell.angle_beta   90.00
_cell.angle_gamma   90.00
#
_symmetry.space_group_name_H-M   'P 1'
#
loop_
_entity.id
_entity.type
_entity.pdbx_description
1 polymer ?
#
loop_
_entity_poly.entity_id
_entity_poly.type
_entity_poly.pdbx_seq_one_letter_code
_entity_poly.pdbx_strand_id
1 'polypeptide(L)'
;NIEKTLKELCEDFDVCIVKIDASNFTTTIKDKIRPEEEEQHLKADQEDLNKYFGQIVGVDDKDKEEMISKINKISIMKSTMEKLLDKQMENEYNQKKYQSKIDEIFQAHQLIFSDYKKTDKEPQNFTIGRI
;
A
#
# COMPACT_ATOMS: atom_id res chain seq x y z
N ASN A 1 11.44 37.53 -5.64
CA ASN A 1 12.32 36.57 -6.33
C ASN A 1 12.45 35.25 -5.61
N ILE A 2 12.93 35.20 -4.37
CA ILE A 2 13.17 33.93 -3.65
C ILE A 2 11.92 33.05 -3.52
N GLU A 3 10.76 33.64 -3.19
CA GLU A 3 9.49 32.90 -3.05
C GLU A 3 9.03 32.25 -4.37
N LYS A 4 9.23 32.95 -5.50
CA LYS A 4 8.91 32.41 -6.82
C LYS A 4 9.81 31.22 -7.17
N THR A 5 11.11 31.34 -6.90
CA THR A 5 12.08 30.28 -7.14
C THR A 5 11.84 29.07 -6.24
N LEU A 6 11.45 29.28 -4.98
CA LEU A 6 11.12 28.20 -4.06
C LEU A 6 9.86 27.44 -4.53
N LYS A 7 8.86 28.17 -5.02
CA LYS A 7 7.61 27.57 -5.52
C LYS A 7 7.84 26.71 -6.77
N GLU A 8 8.61 27.22 -7.73
CA GLU A 8 9.01 26.47 -8.94
C GLU A 8 9.81 25.21 -8.56
N LEU A 9 10.70 25.30 -7.57
CA LEU A 9 11.48 24.14 -7.10
C LEU A 9 10.59 23.07 -6.45
N CYS A 10 9.59 23.47 -5.65
CA CYS A 10 8.65 22.52 -5.05
C CYS A 10 7.77 21.84 -6.11
N GLU A 11 7.28 22.59 -7.10
CA GLU A 11 6.47 22.04 -8.20
C GLU A 11 7.27 21.01 -9.03
N ASP A 12 8.54 21.28 -9.34
CA ASP A 12 9.42 20.32 -10.02
C ASP A 12 9.70 19.07 -9.16
N PHE A 13 9.86 19.25 -7.85
CA PHE A 13 10.11 18.14 -6.93
C PHE A 13 8.92 17.20 -6.82
N ASP A 14 7.70 17.75 -6.73
CA ASP A 14 6.45 16.98 -6.71
C ASP A 14 6.27 16.16 -8.00
N VAL A 15 6.58 16.75 -9.16
CA VAL A 15 6.56 16.04 -10.46
C VAL A 15 7.57 14.89 -10.49
N CYS A 16 8.76 15.07 -9.90
CA CYS A 16 9.76 14.00 -9.79
C CYS A 16 9.30 12.87 -8.87
N ILE A 17 8.67 13.18 -7.73
CA ILE A 17 8.14 12.16 -6.81
C ILE A 17 7.01 11.36 -7.48
N VAL A 18 6.06 12.02 -8.14
CA VAL A 18 4.95 11.36 -8.85
C VAL A 18 5.45 10.41 -9.95
N LYS A 19 6.54 10.76 -10.65
CA LYS A 19 7.15 9.90 -11.67
C LYS A 19 7.85 8.66 -11.10
N ILE A 20 8.36 8.74 -9.87
CA ILE A 20 9.00 7.61 -9.17
C ILE A 20 7.94 6.64 -8.62
N ASP A 21 6.82 7.17 -8.12
CA ASP A 21 5.86 6.41 -7.31
C ASP A 21 4.86 5.56 -8.13
N ALA A 22 4.58 5.89 -9.40
CA ALA A 22 3.37 5.36 -10.05
C ALA A 22 3.56 4.28 -11.14
N SER A 23 4.66 4.29 -11.90
CA SER A 23 4.77 3.45 -13.11
C SER A 23 5.91 2.43 -13.05
N ASN A 24 7.05 2.79 -12.48
CA ASN A 24 8.23 1.92 -12.52
C ASN A 24 8.25 0.95 -11.33
N PHE A 25 7.70 1.35 -10.18
CA PHE A 25 7.67 0.51 -8.97
C PHE A 25 6.59 -0.59 -9.07
N THR A 26 5.37 -0.20 -9.42
CA THR A 26 4.18 -1.06 -9.50
C THR A 26 4.28 -2.12 -10.61
N THR A 27 4.78 -1.75 -11.79
CA THR A 27 4.96 -2.68 -12.92
C THR A 27 6.12 -3.65 -12.67
N THR A 28 7.24 -3.18 -12.12
CA THR A 28 8.40 -4.05 -11.81
C THR A 28 8.08 -5.07 -10.72
N ILE A 29 7.24 -4.74 -9.74
CA ILE A 29 6.80 -5.67 -8.69
C ILE A 29 5.78 -6.69 -9.24
N LYS A 30 4.77 -6.23 -9.99
CA LYS A 30 3.71 -7.12 -10.55
C LYS A 30 4.20 -8.04 -11.66
N ASP A 31 5.13 -7.60 -12.51
CA ASP A 31 5.62 -8.42 -13.63
C ASP A 31 6.74 -9.38 -13.23
N LYS A 32 7.47 -9.11 -12.13
CA LYS A 32 8.52 -10.02 -11.62
C LYS A 32 8.01 -11.12 -10.70
N ILE A 33 6.84 -10.93 -10.09
CA ILE A 33 6.20 -11.90 -9.20
C ILE A 33 4.95 -12.36 -9.92
N ARG A 34 5.05 -13.45 -10.70
CA ARG A 34 3.88 -14.02 -11.38
C ARG A 34 3.13 -14.88 -10.36
N PRO A 35 2.05 -14.38 -9.73
CA PRO A 35 1.56 -14.95 -8.48
C PRO A 35 1.02 -16.37 -8.66
N GLU A 36 0.41 -16.65 -9.83
CA GLU A 36 -0.19 -17.95 -10.15
C GLU A 36 0.84 -19.07 -10.35
N GLU A 37 1.99 -18.76 -10.95
CA GLU A 37 3.06 -19.76 -11.11
C GLU A 37 3.71 -20.06 -9.76
N GLU A 38 4.02 -19.03 -8.98
CA GLU A 38 4.56 -19.20 -7.63
C GLU A 38 3.61 -19.94 -6.68
N GLU A 39 2.30 -19.72 -6.78
CA GLU A 39 1.30 -20.44 -5.97
C GLU A 39 1.27 -21.94 -6.30
N GLN A 40 1.35 -22.29 -7.58
CA GLN A 40 1.43 -23.69 -8.02
C GLN A 40 2.74 -24.37 -7.57
N HIS A 41 3.87 -23.68 -7.72
CA HIS A 41 5.17 -24.17 -7.26
C HIS A 41 5.20 -24.38 -5.75
N LEU A 42 4.69 -23.42 -4.98
CA LEU A 42 4.63 -23.51 -3.52
C LEU A 42 3.76 -24.68 -3.05
N LYS A 43 2.63 -24.92 -3.72
CA LYS A 43 1.76 -26.05 -3.40
C LYS A 43 2.44 -27.38 -3.71
N ALA A 44 3.13 -27.49 -4.83
CA ALA A 44 3.91 -28.67 -5.19
C ALA A 44 5.04 -28.93 -4.16
N ASP A 45 5.76 -27.89 -3.77
CA ASP A 45 6.83 -27.97 -2.76
C ASP A 45 6.28 -28.41 -1.39
N GLN A 46 5.10 -27.91 -1.00
CA GLN A 46 4.43 -28.31 0.24
C GLN A 46 4.00 -29.79 0.20
N GLU A 47 3.46 -30.25 -0.93
CA GLU A 47 3.08 -31.66 -1.12
C GLU A 47 4.30 -32.59 -1.09
N ASP A 48 5.40 -32.20 -1.72
CA ASP A 48 6.64 -32.98 -1.73
C ASP A 48 7.30 -33.03 -0.35
N LEU A 49 7.30 -31.92 0.39
CA LEU A 49 7.74 -31.88 1.79
C LEU A 49 6.89 -32.80 2.68
N ASN A 50 5.56 -32.72 2.56
CA ASN A 50 4.66 -33.59 3.32
C ASN A 50 4.91 -35.06 3.02
N LYS A 51 5.13 -35.40 1.75
CA LYS A 51 5.48 -36.75 1.30
C LYS A 51 6.83 -37.20 1.87
N TYR A 52 7.85 -36.35 1.85
CA TYR A 52 9.16 -36.65 2.42
C TYR A 52 9.05 -36.97 3.92
N PHE A 53 8.30 -36.17 4.68
CA PHE A 53 8.07 -36.43 6.10
C PHE A 53 7.24 -37.70 6.35
N GLY A 54 6.28 -38.02 5.48
CA GLY A 54 5.54 -39.29 5.58
C GLY A 54 6.40 -40.53 5.33
N GLN A 55 7.48 -40.40 4.56
CA GLN A 55 8.35 -41.51 4.18
C GLN A 55 9.63 -41.63 5.03
N ILE A 56 9.90 -40.66 5.91
CA ILE A 56 11.11 -40.65 6.72
C ILE A 56 11.12 -41.82 7.71
N VAL A 57 12.23 -42.57 7.74
CA VAL A 57 12.42 -43.72 8.63
C VAL A 57 13.31 -43.29 9.81
N GLY A 58 13.04 -43.79 11.01
CA GLY A 58 13.82 -43.45 12.22
C GLY A 58 13.33 -42.23 13.00
N VAL A 59 12.19 -41.65 12.60
CA VAL A 59 11.44 -40.62 13.35
C VAL A 59 10.12 -41.23 13.80
N ASP A 60 9.63 -40.87 14.98
CA ASP A 60 8.34 -41.31 15.50
C ASP A 60 7.19 -40.74 14.65
N ASP A 61 6.13 -41.51 14.45
CA ASP A 61 5.01 -41.08 13.61
C ASP A 61 4.30 -39.85 14.18
N LYS A 62 4.28 -39.68 15.50
CA LYS A 62 3.71 -38.49 16.14
C LYS A 62 4.50 -37.23 15.80
N ASP A 63 5.82 -37.34 15.75
CA ASP A 63 6.71 -36.22 15.42
C ASP A 63 6.57 -35.84 13.93
N LYS A 64 6.39 -36.84 13.04
CA LYS A 64 6.09 -36.61 11.62
C LYS A 64 4.78 -35.86 11.42
N GLU A 65 3.72 -36.32 12.07
CA GLU A 65 2.40 -35.67 12.03
C GLU A 65 2.46 -34.23 12.57
N GLU A 66 3.24 -34.00 13.64
CA GLU A 66 3.45 -32.66 14.18
C GLU A 66 4.17 -31.74 13.18
N MET A 67 5.21 -32.23 12.49
CA MET A 67 5.91 -31.46 11.46
C MET A 67 5.01 -31.13 10.27
N ILE A 68 4.27 -32.10 9.73
CA ILE A 68 3.30 -31.90 8.65
C ILE A 68 2.25 -30.86 9.06
N SER A 69 1.74 -30.95 10.30
CA SER A 69 0.80 -29.97 10.84
C SER A 69 1.37 -28.55 10.89
N LYS A 70 2.63 -28.39 11.32
CA LYS A 70 3.31 -27.09 11.36
C LYS A 70 3.50 -26.51 9.96
N ILE A 71 3.93 -27.31 8.99
CA ILE A 71 4.09 -26.90 7.59
C ILE A 71 2.75 -26.40 7.03
N ASN A 72 1.68 -27.16 7.23
CA ASN A 72 0.33 -26.77 6.78
C ASN A 72 -0.16 -25.47 7.46
N LYS A 73 0.09 -25.28 8.75
CA LYS A 73 -0.23 -24.03 9.45
C LYS A 73 0.51 -22.84 8.88
N ILE A 74 1.81 -22.96 8.62
CA ILE A 74 2.62 -21.89 8.03
C ILE A 74 2.09 -21.50 6.64
N SER A 75 1.72 -22.49 5.82
CA SER A 75 1.12 -22.26 4.50
C SER A 75 -0.19 -21.47 4.58
N ILE A 76 -1.09 -21.84 5.50
CA ILE A 76 -2.34 -21.11 5.74
C ILE A 76 -2.07 -19.68 6.22
N MET A 77 -1.09 -19.51 7.13
CA MET A 77 -0.70 -18.19 7.64
C MET A 77 -0.21 -17.29 6.50
N LYS A 78 0.67 -17.80 5.64
CA LYS A 78 1.15 -17.06 4.46
C LYS A 78 -0.01 -16.59 3.58
N SER A 79 -0.89 -17.51 3.15
CA SER A 79 -2.04 -17.17 2.29
C SER A 79 -2.98 -16.14 2.95
N THR A 80 -3.15 -16.21 4.27
CA THR A 80 -3.95 -15.24 5.02
C THR A 80 -3.28 -13.87 5.06
N MET A 81 -1.96 -13.82 5.26
CA MET A 81 -1.18 -12.58 5.29
C MET A 81 -1.16 -11.89 3.92
N GLU A 82 -1.01 -12.64 2.83
CA GLU A 82 -1.10 -12.12 1.46
C GLU A 82 -2.45 -11.44 1.21
N LYS A 83 -3.56 -12.11 1.55
CA LYS A 83 -4.91 -11.54 1.43
C LYS A 83 -5.12 -10.29 2.29
N LEU A 84 -4.46 -10.20 3.45
CA LEU A 84 -4.52 -9.00 4.30
C LEU A 84 -3.75 -7.83 3.67
N LEU A 85 -2.58 -8.10 3.10
CA LEU A 85 -1.77 -7.10 2.40
C LEU A 85 -2.50 -6.58 1.16
N ASP A 86 -3.13 -7.45 0.36
CA ASP A 86 -3.92 -7.04 -0.80
C ASP A 86 -5.07 -6.11 -0.39
N LYS A 87 -5.81 -6.46 0.66
CA LYS A 87 -6.89 -5.62 1.20
C LYS A 87 -6.39 -4.29 1.75
N GLN A 88 -5.21 -4.27 2.38
CA GLN A 88 -4.60 -3.03 2.87
C GLN A 88 -4.23 -2.12 1.70
N MET A 89 -3.66 -2.67 0.63
CA MET A 89 -3.31 -1.93 -0.58
C MET A 89 -4.56 -1.38 -1.29
N GLU A 90 -5.63 -2.16 -1.37
CA GLU A 90 -6.93 -1.69 -1.87
C GLU A 90 -7.50 -0.55 -1.03
N ASN A 91 -7.41 -0.65 0.31
CA ASN A 91 -7.87 0.40 1.22
C ASN A 91 -7.06 1.69 1.08
N GLU A 92 -5.73 1.62 1.01
CA GLU A 92 -4.87 2.79 0.78
C GLU A 92 -5.16 3.44 -0.58
N TYR A 93 -5.35 2.63 -1.63
CA TYR A 93 -5.75 3.13 -2.95
C TYR A 93 -7.11 3.84 -2.91
N ASN A 94 -8.09 3.24 -2.23
CA ASN A 94 -9.41 3.85 -2.05
C ASN A 94 -9.31 5.15 -1.24
N GLN A 95 -8.49 5.22 -0.19
CA GLN A 95 -8.26 6.42 0.59
C GLN A 95 -7.65 7.55 -0.25
N LYS A 96 -6.60 7.27 -1.04
CA LYS A 96 -6.01 8.24 -1.98
C LYS A 96 -7.04 8.76 -3.00
N LYS A 97 -7.91 7.87 -3.51
CA LYS A 97 -8.98 8.23 -4.45
C LYS A 97 -10.03 9.15 -3.82
N TYR A 98 -10.45 8.90 -2.58
CA TYR A 98 -11.39 9.77 -1.87
C TYR A 98 -10.77 11.13 -1.54
N GLN A 99 -9.50 11.16 -1.12
CA GLN A 99 -8.79 12.42 -0.86
C GLN A 99 -8.69 13.27 -2.13
N SER A 100 -8.33 12.66 -3.27
CA SER A 100 -8.26 13.37 -4.55
C SER A 100 -9.61 14.01 -4.95
N LYS A 101 -10.73 13.31 -4.73
CA LYS A 101 -12.08 13.89 -4.98
C LYS A 101 -12.41 15.05 -4.04
N ILE A 102 -12.00 14.97 -2.78
CA ILE A 102 -12.19 16.05 -1.81
C ILE A 102 -11.39 17.28 -2.27
N ASP A 103 -10.13 17.07 -2.67
CA ASP A 103 -9.25 18.14 -3.15
C ASP A 103 -9.80 18.80 -4.42
N GLU A 104 -10.34 18.02 -5.37
CA GLU A 104 -11.04 18.53 -6.56
C GLU A 104 -12.23 19.43 -6.20
N ILE A 105 -13.04 19.04 -5.21
CA ILE A 105 -14.18 19.85 -4.73
C ILE A 105 -13.68 21.18 -4.14
N PHE A 106 -12.65 21.15 -3.30
CA PHE A 106 -12.09 22.36 -2.70
C PHE A 106 -11.41 23.28 -3.72
N GLN A 107 -10.78 22.73 -4.76
CA GLN A 107 -10.21 23.52 -5.85
C GLN A 107 -11.29 24.14 -6.74
N ALA A 108 -12.32 23.38 -7.12
CA ALA A 108 -13.39 23.87 -7.99
C ALA A 108 -14.27 24.94 -7.32
N HIS A 109 -14.44 24.84 -6.00
CA HIS A 109 -15.25 25.76 -5.20
C HIS A 109 -14.39 26.66 -4.32
N GLN A 110 -13.14 26.89 -4.73
CA GLN A 110 -12.23 27.74 -3.98
C GLN A 110 -12.80 29.16 -3.93
N LEU A 111 -13.23 29.56 -2.73
CA LEU A 111 -13.89 30.84 -2.51
C LEU A 111 -12.91 31.96 -2.86
N ILE A 112 -13.30 32.81 -3.81
CA ILE A 112 -12.45 33.93 -4.23
C ILE A 112 -12.57 35.00 -3.15
N PHE A 113 -11.45 35.36 -2.52
CA PHE A 113 -11.42 36.37 -1.46
C PHE A 113 -12.00 37.72 -1.89
N SER A 114 -12.07 38.01 -3.19
CA SER A 114 -12.69 39.22 -3.73
C SER A 114 -14.21 39.26 -3.58
N ASP A 115 -14.86 38.11 -3.44
CA ASP A 115 -16.32 38.02 -3.32
C ASP A 115 -16.80 38.38 -1.90
N TYR A 116 -15.86 38.40 -0.94
CA TYR A 116 -16.13 38.85 0.41
C TYR A 116 -15.90 40.35 0.56
N LYS A 117 -16.96 41.07 0.93
CA LYS A 117 -16.78 42.38 1.53
C LYS A 117 -16.11 42.20 2.90
N LYS A 118 -14.93 42.79 3.08
CA LYS A 118 -14.33 42.95 4.42
C LYS A 118 -15.30 43.74 5.29
N THR A 119 -15.97 43.07 6.22
CA THR A 119 -16.86 43.68 7.21
C THR A 119 -16.16 43.95 8.54
N ASP A 120 -15.06 43.24 8.83
CA ASP A 120 -14.30 43.42 10.07
C ASP A 120 -13.29 44.56 9.99
N LYS A 121 -13.27 45.39 11.04
CA LYS A 121 -12.38 46.55 11.19
C LYS A 121 -11.05 46.22 11.88
N GLU A 122 -10.95 45.07 12.55
CA GLU A 122 -9.76 44.60 13.24
C GLU A 122 -9.41 43.15 12.83
N PRO A 123 -8.11 42.80 12.77
CA PRO A 123 -7.69 41.43 12.45
C PRO A 123 -8.06 40.49 13.61
N GLN A 124 -8.96 39.55 13.37
CA GLN A 124 -9.17 38.43 14.28
C GLN A 124 -8.03 37.42 14.12
N ASN A 125 -7.23 37.28 15.17
CA ASN A 125 -6.13 36.32 15.26
C ASN A 125 -6.71 34.90 15.35
N PHE A 126 -6.93 34.24 14.22
CA PHE A 126 -7.22 32.82 14.20
C PHE A 126 -5.92 32.02 14.13
N THR A 127 -5.57 31.36 15.22
CA THR A 127 -4.55 30.32 15.25
C THR A 127 -5.12 29.10 14.53
N ILE A 128 -4.85 28.98 13.23
CA ILE A 128 -5.24 27.80 12.46
C ILE A 128 -4.30 26.66 12.92
N GLY A 129 -4.83 25.77 13.76
CA GLY A 129 -4.17 24.51 14.10
C GLY A 129 -4.02 23.69 12.82
N ARG A 130 -2.78 23.37 12.45
CA ARG A 130 -2.49 22.38 11.39
C ARG A 130 -3.14 21.06 11.77
N ILE A 131 -4.06 20.58 10.93
CA ILE A 131 -4.50 19.18 10.88
C ILE A 131 -3.51 18.44 9.98
#